data_AF-A0A6C0I1U6-F1
#
_entry.id   AF-A0A6C0I1U6-F1
#
_cell.length_a   1.000
_cell.length_b   1.000
_cell.length_c   1.000
_cell.angle_alpha   90.00
_cell.angle_beta   90.00
_cell.angle_gamma   90.00
#
_symmetry.space_group_name_H-M   'P 1'
#
loop_
_entity.id
_entity.type
_entity.pdbx_description
1 polymer ?
#
loop_
_entity_poly.entity_id
_entity_poly.type
_entity_poly.pdbx_seq_one_letter_code
_entity_poly.pdbx_strand_id
1 'polypeptide(L)'
;MKITLYGIITAFSLIIGVSFVNNLLLKDYFILFTIFLISIYTQHIWCKDCSSSYSLASHLTVMPILILVFFNCSNIHMIIFAFSIACAIGRIGCFFAGCCTGKVTNSSIFEINYTKDYVINKQTNKTNVYVYPTIFIEIISQFIIAYLVYYHKFGVILYGILNAILLIFTSFWRHKKRMNNNIYLPVISLFLFSYMVYKKNCYKNLQIYPKFVIKPTSVIFGIILGLIVSNDIQI
;
A
#
# COMPACT_ATOMS: atom_id res chain seq x y z
N MET A 1 4.07 -13.94 20.31
CA MET A 1 4.07 -12.70 19.50
C MET A 1 5.51 -12.21 19.41
N LYS A 2 6.11 -12.13 18.22
CA LYS A 2 7.43 -11.51 18.02
C LYS A 2 7.18 -10.22 17.24
N ILE A 3 7.26 -9.07 17.92
CA ILE A 3 7.09 -7.79 17.25
C ILE A 3 8.33 -7.55 16.39
N THR A 4 8.13 -7.40 15.08
CA THR A 4 9.21 -7.14 14.13
C THR A 4 9.37 -5.64 13.92
N LEU A 5 10.58 -5.19 13.53
CA LEU A 5 10.78 -3.80 13.10
C LEU A 5 9.83 -3.43 11.95
N TYR A 6 9.55 -4.39 11.06
CA TYR A 6 8.57 -4.27 9.99
C TYR A 6 7.16 -3.98 10.54
N GLY A 7 6.72 -4.71 11.57
CA GLY A 7 5.44 -4.46 12.23
C GLY A 7 5.35 -3.10 12.89
N ILE A 8 6.40 -2.66 13.57
CA ILE A 8 6.45 -1.32 14.19
C ILE A 8 6.34 -0.23 13.11
N ILE A 9 7.11 -0.32 12.03
CA ILE A 9 7.07 0.67 10.94
C ILE A 9 5.70 0.64 10.24
N THR A 10 5.11 -0.54 10.05
CA THR A 10 3.78 -0.68 9.43
C THR A 10 2.68 -0.08 10.32
N ALA A 11 2.73 -0.33 11.63
CA ALA A 11 1.83 0.30 12.59
C ALA A 11 1.97 1.82 12.58
N PHE A 12 3.21 2.32 12.66
CA PHE A 12 3.49 3.76 12.60
C PHE A 12 2.97 4.40 11.30
N SER A 13 3.19 3.74 10.16
CA SER A 13 2.68 4.14 8.87
C SER A 13 1.15 4.30 8.86
N LEU A 14 0.44 3.31 9.41
CA LEU A 14 -1.01 3.34 9.50
C LEU A 14 -1.51 4.42 10.46
N ILE A 15 -0.86 4.61 11.61
CA ILE A 15 -1.19 5.71 12.53
C ILE A 15 -1.07 7.05 11.80
N ILE A 16 0.01 7.28 11.05
CA ILE A 16 0.19 8.52 10.27
C ILE A 16 -0.91 8.68 9.24
N GLY A 17 -1.15 7.65 8.40
CA GLY A 17 -2.17 7.71 7.36
C GLY A 17 -3.55 8.03 7.95
N VAL A 18 -3.95 7.26 8.96
CA VAL A 18 -5.25 7.39 9.63
C VAL A 18 -5.39 8.76 10.32
N SER A 19 -4.30 9.36 10.81
CA SER A 19 -4.30 10.69 11.42
C SER A 19 -4.60 11.83 10.43
N PHE A 20 -4.47 11.62 9.12
CA PHE A 20 -4.94 12.58 8.10
C PHE A 20 -6.44 12.51 7.85
N VAL A 21 -7.11 11.47 8.34
CA VAL A 21 -8.53 11.21 8.11
C VAL A 21 -9.36 11.67 9.32
N ASN A 22 -9.24 12.97 9.62
CA ASN A 22 -9.73 13.56 10.87
C ASN A 22 -11.26 13.71 10.96
N ASN A 23 -11.97 13.75 9.84
CA ASN A 23 -13.42 14.00 9.79
C ASN A 23 -14.30 12.74 9.90
N LEU A 24 -13.69 11.55 10.00
CA LEU A 24 -14.44 10.31 10.12
C LEU A 24 -15.01 10.09 11.51
N LEU A 25 -16.23 9.56 11.55
CA LEU A 25 -16.89 9.09 12.77
C LEU A 25 -16.38 7.69 13.14
N LEU A 26 -16.59 7.24 14.38
CA LEU A 26 -16.17 5.91 14.82
C LEU A 26 -16.70 4.78 13.90
N LYS A 27 -17.93 4.91 13.41
CA LYS A 27 -18.54 3.98 12.45
C LYS A 27 -17.73 3.87 11.15
N ASP A 28 -17.18 4.97 10.67
CA ASP A 28 -16.40 5.01 9.43
C ASP A 28 -15.05 4.30 9.59
N TYR A 29 -14.42 4.41 10.76
CA TYR A 29 -13.22 3.62 11.09
C TYR A 29 -13.53 2.12 11.07
N PHE A 30 -14.68 1.71 11.59
CA PHE A 30 -15.11 0.30 11.56
C PHE A 30 -15.39 -0.19 10.13
N ILE A 31 -15.94 0.67 9.27
CA ILE A 31 -16.10 0.37 7.84
C ILE A 31 -14.73 0.21 7.18
N LEU A 32 -13.79 1.14 7.41
CA LEU A 32 -12.42 1.02 6.89
C LEU A 32 -11.73 -0.25 7.36
N PHE A 33 -11.91 -0.63 8.63
CA PHE A 33 -11.40 -1.88 9.19
C PHE A 33 -11.92 -3.08 8.42
N THR A 34 -13.23 -3.13 8.24
CA THR A 34 -13.92 -4.23 7.56
C THR A 34 -13.46 -4.32 6.11
N ILE A 35 -13.37 -3.19 5.40
CA ILE A 35 -12.82 -3.13 4.03
C ILE A 35 -11.39 -3.68 4.00
N PHE A 36 -10.58 -3.32 4.99
CA PHE A 36 -9.21 -3.76 5.08
C PHE A 36 -9.10 -5.27 5.32
N LEU A 37 -9.86 -5.83 6.27
CA LEU A 37 -9.93 -7.27 6.50
C LEU A 37 -10.44 -8.03 5.26
N ILE A 38 -11.44 -7.49 4.56
CA ILE A 38 -11.90 -8.06 3.28
C ILE A 38 -10.78 -8.04 2.24
N SER A 39 -9.97 -6.98 2.18
CA SER A 39 -8.84 -6.91 1.25
C SER A 39 -7.75 -7.94 1.56
N ILE A 40 -7.50 -8.21 2.85
CA ILE A 40 -6.60 -9.28 3.31
C ILE A 40 -7.19 -10.66 2.93
N TYR A 41 -8.46 -10.89 3.24
CA TYR A 41 -9.11 -12.17 3.00
C TYR A 41 -9.19 -12.51 1.50
N THR A 42 -9.58 -11.54 0.67
CA THR A 42 -9.61 -11.69 -0.80
C THR A 42 -8.23 -11.96 -1.38
N GLN A 43 -7.16 -11.39 -0.79
CA GLN A 43 -5.79 -11.74 -1.18
C GLN A 43 -5.49 -13.22 -0.98
N HIS A 44 -5.87 -13.79 0.17
CA HIS A 44 -5.62 -15.20 0.47
C HIS A 44 -6.28 -16.12 -0.56
N ILE A 45 -7.49 -15.76 -1.00
CA ILE A 45 -8.21 -16.50 -2.06
C ILE A 45 -7.47 -16.43 -3.40
N TRP A 46 -6.97 -15.25 -3.77
CA TRP A 46 -6.39 -15.01 -5.10
C TRP A 46 -4.90 -15.31 -5.21
N CYS A 47 -4.18 -15.50 -4.10
CA CYS A 47 -2.76 -15.78 -4.13
C CYS A 47 -2.37 -16.90 -3.15
N LYS A 48 -2.59 -18.15 -3.60
CA LYS A 48 -2.24 -19.36 -2.84
C LYS A 48 -0.75 -19.46 -2.49
N ASP A 49 0.12 -18.93 -3.35
CA ASP A 49 1.59 -18.97 -3.16
C ASP A 49 2.19 -17.67 -2.61
N CYS A 50 1.36 -16.68 -2.24
CA CYS A 50 1.86 -15.47 -1.59
C CYS A 50 2.27 -15.82 -0.16
N SER A 51 3.51 -16.26 0.02
CA SER A 51 4.15 -16.53 1.31
C SER A 51 3.99 -15.33 2.25
N SER A 52 2.97 -15.31 3.12
CA SER A 52 2.76 -14.40 4.27
C SER A 52 3.16 -12.93 4.10
N SER A 53 3.23 -12.43 2.87
CA SER A 53 3.68 -11.08 2.55
C SER A 53 2.54 -10.41 1.81
N TYR A 54 1.82 -9.57 2.52
CA TYR A 54 0.76 -8.76 1.94
C TYR A 54 1.33 -7.88 0.83
N SER A 55 0.91 -8.14 -0.40
CA SER A 55 1.41 -7.37 -1.52
C SER A 55 0.65 -6.05 -1.60
N LEU A 56 1.32 -4.95 -1.93
CA LEU A 56 0.63 -3.70 -2.28
C LEU A 56 -0.44 -3.93 -3.37
N ALA A 57 -0.16 -4.84 -4.32
CA ALA A 57 -1.06 -5.15 -5.41
C ALA A 57 -2.43 -5.65 -4.93
N SER A 58 -2.49 -6.54 -3.93
CA SER A 58 -3.76 -7.07 -3.43
C SER A 58 -4.61 -6.01 -2.75
N HIS A 59 -3.99 -5.14 -1.95
CA HIS A 59 -4.68 -4.01 -1.34
C HIS A 59 -5.25 -3.09 -2.42
N LEU A 60 -4.45 -2.79 -3.45
CA LEU A 60 -4.88 -1.98 -4.59
C LEU A 60 -6.00 -2.62 -5.44
N THR A 61 -6.16 -3.95 -5.41
CA THR A 61 -7.22 -4.63 -6.18
C THR A 61 -8.61 -4.40 -5.62
N VAL A 62 -8.80 -4.41 -4.30
CA VAL A 62 -10.16 -4.41 -3.72
C VAL A 62 -10.45 -3.13 -2.95
N MET A 63 -9.47 -2.63 -2.23
CA MET A 63 -9.67 -1.53 -1.29
C MET A 63 -10.14 -0.24 -1.96
N PRO A 64 -9.56 0.25 -3.09
CA PRO A 64 -10.03 1.48 -3.72
C PRO A 64 -11.49 1.42 -4.17
N ILE A 65 -11.91 0.29 -4.75
CA ILE A 65 -13.29 0.09 -5.18
C ILE A 65 -14.24 0.09 -3.98
N LEU A 66 -13.92 -0.66 -2.92
CA LEU A 66 -14.76 -0.69 -1.72
C LEU A 66 -14.84 0.68 -1.06
N ILE A 67 -13.74 1.43 -0.97
CA ILE A 67 -13.75 2.81 -0.46
C ILE A 67 -14.73 3.66 -1.28
N LEU A 68 -14.72 3.54 -2.61
CA LEU A 68 -15.62 4.28 -3.48
C LEU A 68 -17.10 3.92 -3.32
N VAL A 69 -17.40 2.68 -2.89
CA VAL A 69 -18.76 2.21 -2.64
C VAL A 69 -19.30 2.78 -1.32
N PHE A 70 -18.49 2.76 -0.26
CA PHE A 70 -18.96 3.10 1.08
C PHE A 70 -18.79 4.57 1.48
N PHE A 71 -17.94 5.33 0.80
CA PHE A 71 -17.62 6.71 1.19
C PHE A 71 -18.06 7.75 0.15
N ASN A 72 -18.39 8.94 0.65
CA ASN A 72 -18.66 10.11 -0.17
C ASN A 72 -17.36 10.68 -0.77
N CYS A 73 -17.45 11.43 -1.88
CA CYS A 73 -16.28 12.00 -2.58
C CYS A 73 -15.33 12.79 -1.66
N SER A 74 -15.88 13.53 -0.68
CA SER A 74 -15.11 14.25 0.36
C SER A 74 -14.17 13.34 1.14
N ASN A 75 -14.72 12.23 1.64
CA ASN A 75 -13.96 11.30 2.45
C ASN A 75 -12.98 10.48 1.60
N ILE A 76 -13.36 10.14 0.36
CA ILE A 76 -12.49 9.39 -0.57
C ILE A 76 -11.18 10.13 -0.79
N HIS A 77 -11.22 11.45 -1.01
CA HIS A 77 -10.00 12.23 -1.23
C HIS A 77 -9.01 12.12 -0.05
N MET A 78 -9.51 12.31 1.17
CA MET A 78 -8.70 12.19 2.40
C MET A 78 -8.19 10.76 2.62
N ILE A 79 -9.05 9.76 2.41
CA ILE A 79 -8.70 8.34 2.60
C ILE A 79 -7.63 7.92 1.58
N ILE A 80 -7.76 8.30 0.31
CA ILE A 80 -6.80 7.93 -0.74
C ILE A 80 -5.45 8.64 -0.53
N PHE A 81 -5.47 9.90 -0.08
CA PHE A 81 -4.25 10.60 0.32
C PHE A 81 -3.54 9.89 1.48
N ALA A 82 -4.28 9.62 2.57
CA ALA A 82 -3.82 8.89 3.73
C ALA A 82 -3.24 7.51 3.36
N PHE A 83 -3.95 6.78 2.50
CA PHE A 83 -3.54 5.47 2.03
C PHE A 83 -2.25 5.52 1.20
N SER A 84 -2.08 6.55 0.36
CA SER A 84 -0.86 6.74 -0.44
C SER A 84 0.36 7.01 0.45
N ILE A 85 0.22 7.85 1.47
CA ILE A 85 1.26 8.08 2.48
C ILE A 85 1.58 6.78 3.25
N ALA A 86 0.56 6.08 3.70
CA ALA A 86 0.74 4.82 4.43
C ALA A 86 1.42 3.75 3.56
N CYS A 87 1.12 3.70 2.25
CA CYS A 87 1.82 2.83 1.32
C CYS A 87 3.29 3.23 1.19
N ALA A 88 3.61 4.52 1.05
CA ALA A 88 4.99 5.00 0.94
C ALA A 88 5.82 4.63 2.17
N ILE A 89 5.32 4.92 3.39
CA ILE A 89 6.02 4.61 4.64
C ILE A 89 6.09 3.09 4.87
N GLY A 90 5.02 2.34 4.56
CA GLY A 90 5.02 0.89 4.63
C GLY A 90 6.11 0.25 3.75
N ARG A 91 6.38 0.84 2.57
CA ARG A 91 7.47 0.38 1.69
C ARG A 91 8.87 0.65 2.22
N ILE A 92 9.05 1.68 3.05
CA ILE A 92 10.27 1.87 3.83
C ILE A 92 10.44 0.70 4.81
N GLY A 93 9.37 0.25 5.45
CA GLY A 93 9.37 -0.98 6.24
C GLY A 93 9.82 -2.20 5.44
N CYS A 94 9.31 -2.36 4.21
CA CYS A 94 9.73 -3.45 3.32
C CYS A 94 11.23 -3.40 2.97
N PHE A 95 11.78 -2.19 2.78
CA PHE A 95 13.21 -1.99 2.55
C PHE A 95 14.04 -2.56 3.70
N PHE A 96 13.72 -2.21 4.95
CA PHE A 96 14.41 -2.71 6.13
C PHE A 96 14.17 -4.20 6.41
N ALA A 97 13.05 -4.76 5.98
CA ALA A 97 12.81 -6.21 6.05
C ALA A 97 13.54 -6.99 4.94
N GLY A 98 13.99 -6.31 3.88
CA GLY A 98 14.49 -6.93 2.65
C GLY A 98 13.41 -7.79 1.97
N CYS A 99 12.15 -7.36 2.06
CA CYS A 99 11.02 -8.02 1.43
C CYS A 99 10.46 -7.19 0.27
N CYS A 100 9.69 -7.82 -0.63
CA CYS A 100 9.12 -7.15 -1.80
C CYS A 100 10.14 -6.49 -2.77
N THR A 101 11.38 -6.98 -2.78
CA THR A 101 12.46 -6.41 -3.56
C THR A 101 12.49 -6.85 -5.03
N GLY A 102 13.37 -6.21 -5.81
CA GLY A 102 13.63 -6.48 -7.21
C GLY A 102 14.30 -7.84 -7.44
N LYS A 103 14.37 -8.27 -8.70
CA LYS A 103 15.09 -9.48 -9.11
C LYS A 103 16.57 -9.36 -8.73
N VAL A 104 17.18 -10.51 -8.49
CA VAL A 104 18.63 -10.59 -8.30
C VAL A 104 19.31 -10.09 -9.56
N THR A 105 20.28 -9.20 -9.39
CA THR A 105 21.07 -8.63 -10.48
C THR A 105 22.56 -8.78 -10.18
N ASN A 106 23.38 -8.75 -11.23
CA ASN A 106 24.84 -8.72 -11.13
C ASN A 106 25.41 -7.35 -11.56
N SER A 107 24.52 -6.37 -11.82
CA SER A 107 24.90 -5.05 -12.32
C SER A 107 25.26 -4.11 -11.17
N SER A 108 26.48 -3.56 -11.18
CA SER A 108 26.98 -2.62 -10.15
C SER A 108 26.28 -1.27 -10.08
N ILE A 109 25.47 -0.93 -11.09
CA ILE A 109 24.84 0.39 -11.22
C ILE A 109 23.42 0.34 -10.64
N PHE A 110 23.19 1.13 -9.59
CA PHE A 110 21.91 1.25 -8.89
C PHE A 110 21.35 -0.10 -8.39
N GLU A 111 22.06 -0.76 -7.48
CA GLU A 111 21.61 -1.97 -6.81
C GLU A 111 21.42 -1.76 -5.30
N ILE A 112 20.56 -2.58 -4.69
CA ILE A 112 20.46 -2.69 -3.23
C ILE A 112 21.19 -3.97 -2.83
N ASN A 113 22.17 -3.85 -1.93
CA ASN A 113 22.86 -4.99 -1.35
C ASN A 113 22.20 -5.37 -0.02
N TYR A 114 21.68 -6.60 0.05
CA TYR A 114 21.18 -7.20 1.28
C TYR A 114 22.19 -8.21 1.83
N THR A 115 22.73 -7.91 3.01
CA THR A 115 23.74 -8.72 3.69
C THR A 115 23.17 -9.41 4.92
N LYS A 116 23.13 -10.74 4.92
CA LYS A 116 22.70 -11.65 6.00
C LYS A 116 21.29 -11.41 6.59
N ASP A 117 20.59 -12.49 6.91
CA ASP A 117 19.32 -12.54 7.66
C ASP A 117 18.07 -11.80 7.13
N TYR A 118 18.18 -10.97 6.08
CA TYR A 118 17.00 -10.41 5.42
C TYR A 118 16.15 -11.49 4.75
N VAL A 119 14.88 -11.17 4.49
CA VAL A 119 13.92 -12.10 3.88
C VAL A 119 14.41 -12.60 2.52
N ILE A 120 14.98 -11.74 1.69
CA ILE A 120 15.51 -12.14 0.38
C ILE A 120 16.71 -13.10 0.47
N ASN A 121 17.59 -12.92 1.46
CA ASN A 121 18.73 -13.81 1.70
C ASN A 121 18.25 -15.22 2.07
N LYS A 122 17.24 -15.31 2.94
CA LYS A 122 16.60 -16.58 3.33
C LYS A 122 15.86 -17.24 2.16
N GLN A 123 15.23 -16.44 1.30
CA GLN A 123 14.52 -16.97 0.12
C GLN A 123 15.46 -17.49 -0.98
N THR A 124 16.66 -16.91 -1.09
CA THR A 124 17.63 -17.26 -2.13
C THR A 124 18.78 -18.15 -1.63
N ASN A 125 18.82 -18.47 -0.33
CA ASN A 125 19.90 -19.19 0.34
C ASN A 125 21.29 -18.59 0.07
N LYS A 126 21.40 -17.26 0.04
CA LYS A 126 22.65 -16.52 -0.22
C LYS A 126 22.93 -15.50 0.88
N THR A 127 24.19 -15.42 1.30
CA THR A 127 24.64 -14.49 2.36
C THR A 127 24.60 -13.03 1.92
N ASN A 128 24.94 -12.75 0.65
CA ASN A 128 24.86 -11.45 0.02
C ASN A 128 24.02 -11.56 -1.25
N VAL A 129 23.06 -10.65 -1.40
CA VAL A 129 22.16 -10.61 -2.57
C VAL A 129 22.02 -9.18 -3.04
N TYR A 130 22.36 -8.97 -4.30
CA TYR A 130 22.17 -7.70 -4.99
C TYR A 130 20.88 -7.74 -5.79
N VAL A 131 20.05 -6.71 -5.66
CA VAL A 131 18.72 -6.66 -6.27
C VAL A 131 18.41 -5.30 -6.87
N TYR A 132 17.57 -5.29 -7.90
CA TYR A 132 17.07 -4.05 -8.47
C TYR A 132 16.33 -3.20 -7.40
N PRO A 133 16.49 -1.86 -7.42
CA PRO A 133 16.00 -0.95 -6.40
C PRO A 133 14.52 -0.61 -6.58
N THR A 134 13.69 -1.61 -6.91
CA THR A 134 12.26 -1.41 -7.18
C THR A 134 11.52 -0.82 -5.99
N ILE A 135 12.01 -1.07 -4.77
CA ILE A 135 11.42 -0.53 -3.53
C ILE A 135 11.55 1.00 -3.49
N PHE A 136 12.70 1.57 -3.86
CA PHE A 136 12.86 3.03 -3.88
C PHE A 136 11.98 3.68 -4.94
N ILE A 137 11.85 3.05 -6.11
CA ILE A 137 10.91 3.49 -7.15
C ILE A 137 9.48 3.50 -6.60
N GLU A 138 9.07 2.43 -5.91
CA GLU A 138 7.74 2.37 -5.28
C GLU A 138 7.57 3.46 -4.20
N ILE A 139 8.54 3.67 -3.31
CA ILE A 139 8.47 4.70 -2.26
C ILE A 139 8.31 6.09 -2.88
N ILE A 140 9.21 6.47 -3.79
CA ILE A 140 9.20 7.79 -4.43
C ILE A 140 7.90 7.99 -5.22
N SER A 141 7.48 6.98 -5.99
CA SER A 141 6.24 7.06 -6.76
C SER A 141 5.01 7.20 -5.87
N GLN A 142 4.95 6.52 -4.72
CA GLN A 142 3.84 6.67 -3.78
C GLN A 142 3.80 8.07 -3.14
N PHE A 143 4.95 8.68 -2.84
CA PHE A 143 4.98 10.07 -2.38
C PHE A 143 4.54 11.05 -3.48
N ILE A 144 4.97 10.84 -4.73
CA ILE A 144 4.50 11.65 -5.88
C ILE A 144 2.99 11.50 -6.05
N ILE A 145 2.47 10.27 -5.96
CA ILE A 145 1.03 10.02 -6.04
C ILE A 145 0.30 10.72 -4.88
N ALA A 146 0.80 10.62 -3.65
CA ALA A 146 0.22 11.32 -2.50
C ALA A 146 0.20 12.85 -2.71
N TYR A 147 1.29 13.41 -3.23
CA TYR A 147 1.38 14.84 -3.58
C TYR A 147 0.35 15.23 -4.65
N LEU A 148 0.21 14.44 -5.72
CA LEU A 148 -0.77 14.69 -6.77
C LEU A 148 -2.20 14.55 -6.27
N VAL A 149 -2.47 13.57 -5.40
CA VAL A 149 -3.77 13.45 -4.71
C VAL A 149 -4.04 14.70 -3.88
N TYR A 150 -3.04 15.22 -3.16
CA TYR A 150 -3.22 16.40 -2.31
C TYR A 150 -3.48 17.69 -3.09
N TYR A 151 -2.68 17.97 -4.12
CA TYR A 151 -2.68 19.27 -4.79
C TYR A 151 -3.53 19.34 -6.06
N HIS A 152 -3.73 18.24 -6.76
CA HIS A 152 -4.35 18.27 -8.09
C HIS A 152 -5.85 17.94 -8.01
N LYS A 153 -6.69 18.70 -8.72
CA LYS A 153 -8.15 18.49 -8.78
C LYS A 153 -8.54 17.08 -9.24
N PHE A 154 -7.75 16.51 -10.14
CA PHE A 154 -7.93 15.14 -10.64
C PHE A 154 -7.08 14.11 -9.87
N GLY A 155 -6.52 14.47 -8.72
CA GLY A 155 -5.55 13.68 -7.97
C GLY A 155 -6.04 12.26 -7.63
N VAL A 156 -7.28 12.11 -7.20
CA VAL A 156 -7.89 10.79 -6.90
C VAL A 156 -8.05 9.93 -8.16
N ILE A 157 -8.29 10.53 -9.33
CA ILE A 157 -8.36 9.80 -10.61
C ILE A 157 -6.94 9.38 -11.01
N LEU A 158 -5.98 10.30 -10.90
CA LEU A 158 -4.57 10.04 -11.17
C LEU A 158 -4.00 8.97 -10.25
N TYR A 159 -4.46 8.86 -9.00
CA TYR A 159 -4.07 7.80 -8.09
C TYR A 159 -4.25 6.41 -8.70
N GLY A 160 -5.41 6.11 -9.29
CA GLY A 160 -5.65 4.79 -9.86
C GLY A 160 -4.79 4.55 -11.11
N ILE A 161 -4.75 5.52 -12.03
CA ILE A 161 -3.96 5.44 -13.26
C ILE A 161 -2.46 5.26 -12.95
N LEU A 162 -1.90 6.10 -12.09
CA LEU A 162 -0.48 6.08 -11.75
C LEU A 162 -0.11 4.82 -10.95
N ASN A 163 -0.95 4.35 -10.04
CA ASN A 163 -0.72 3.06 -9.38
C ASN A 163 -0.77 1.89 -10.37
N ALA A 164 -1.66 1.92 -11.37
CA ALA A 164 -1.71 0.88 -12.40
C ALA A 164 -0.41 0.85 -13.23
N ILE A 165 0.06 2.02 -13.68
CA ILE A 165 1.33 2.17 -14.41
C ILE A 165 2.50 1.72 -13.53
N LEU A 166 2.56 2.17 -12.27
CA LEU A 166 3.58 1.78 -11.31
C LEU A 166 3.60 0.26 -11.13
N LEU A 167 2.43 -0.37 -11.00
CA LEU A 167 2.34 -1.82 -10.86
C LEU A 167 2.90 -2.53 -12.11
N ILE A 168 2.49 -2.13 -13.30
CA ILE A 168 3.01 -2.69 -14.57
C ILE A 168 4.52 -2.54 -14.61
N PHE A 169 5.05 -1.34 -14.41
CA PHE A 169 6.47 -1.04 -14.50
C PHE A 169 7.31 -1.85 -13.52
N THR A 170 6.95 -1.80 -12.23
CA THR A 170 7.69 -2.50 -11.18
C THR A 170 7.57 -4.02 -11.26
N SER A 171 6.58 -4.55 -11.99
CA SER A 171 6.43 -6.00 -12.17
C SER A 171 7.52 -6.63 -13.02
N PHE A 172 8.07 -5.88 -14.00
CA PHE A 172 9.15 -6.37 -14.86
C PHE A 172 10.42 -6.66 -14.06
N TRP A 173 10.68 -5.85 -13.03
CA TRP A 173 11.90 -5.90 -12.23
C TRP A 173 11.76 -6.58 -10.88
N ARG A 174 10.59 -7.11 -10.50
CA ARG A 174 10.36 -7.72 -9.18
C ARG A 174 10.81 -9.19 -9.10
N HIS A 175 11.39 -9.60 -7.97
CA HIS A 175 11.88 -10.97 -7.77
C HIS A 175 10.77 -12.02 -7.84
N LYS A 176 9.81 -11.94 -6.90
CA LYS A 176 8.60 -12.74 -6.92
C LYS A 176 7.54 -12.04 -7.76
N LYS A 177 6.98 -12.77 -8.72
CA LYS A 177 5.83 -12.30 -9.50
C LYS A 177 4.66 -12.04 -8.55
N ARG A 178 3.88 -10.99 -8.83
CA ARG A 178 2.74 -10.58 -7.99
C ARG A 178 1.54 -11.48 -8.29
N MET A 179 0.75 -11.80 -7.26
CA MET A 179 -0.56 -12.47 -7.39
C MET A 179 -0.56 -13.66 -8.35
N ASN A 180 0.40 -14.58 -8.21
CA ASN A 180 0.54 -15.76 -9.08
C ASN A 180 0.48 -15.43 -10.59
N ASN A 181 1.19 -14.37 -11.01
CA ASN A 181 1.24 -13.82 -12.39
C ASN A 181 -0.02 -13.08 -12.86
N ASN A 182 -1.05 -12.94 -12.02
CA ASN A 182 -2.25 -12.22 -12.37
C ASN A 182 -2.17 -10.74 -12.00
N ILE A 183 -1.29 -10.00 -12.67
CA ILE A 183 -1.19 -8.55 -12.50
C ILE A 183 -2.34 -7.78 -13.14
N TYR A 184 -3.06 -8.41 -14.07
CA TYR A 184 -4.15 -7.76 -14.79
C TYR A 184 -5.29 -7.38 -13.85
N LEU A 185 -5.59 -8.20 -12.84
CA LEU A 185 -6.67 -7.93 -11.89
C LEU A 185 -6.51 -6.61 -11.11
N PRO A 186 -5.39 -6.34 -10.41
CA PRO A 186 -5.18 -5.04 -9.75
C PRO A 186 -5.16 -3.88 -10.74
N VAL A 187 -4.57 -4.06 -11.92
CA VAL A 187 -4.49 -3.02 -12.95
C VAL A 187 -5.89 -2.62 -13.45
N ILE A 188 -6.71 -3.61 -13.80
CA ILE A 188 -8.10 -3.40 -14.23
C ILE A 188 -8.91 -2.74 -13.12
N SER A 189 -8.75 -3.20 -11.87
CA SER A 189 -9.43 -2.60 -10.72
C SER A 189 -9.09 -1.11 -10.54
N LEU A 190 -7.82 -0.75 -10.67
CA LEU A 190 -7.38 0.64 -10.52
C LEU A 190 -7.88 1.55 -11.65
N PHE A 191 -7.93 1.04 -12.88
CA PHE A 191 -8.56 1.76 -13.98
C PHE A 191 -10.07 1.90 -13.78
N LEU A 192 -10.75 0.85 -13.32
CA LEU A 192 -12.17 0.88 -12.99
C LEU A 192 -12.46 1.88 -11.88
N PHE A 193 -11.64 1.90 -10.82
CA PHE A 193 -11.71 2.89 -9.75
C PHE A 193 -11.61 4.31 -10.31
N SER A 194 -10.60 4.58 -11.15
CA SER A 194 -10.39 5.90 -11.77
C SER A 194 -11.60 6.33 -12.60
N TYR A 195 -12.14 5.42 -13.41
CA TYR A 195 -13.34 5.64 -14.22
C TYR A 195 -14.57 5.93 -13.37
N MET A 196 -14.79 5.16 -12.29
CA MET A 196 -15.94 5.35 -11.42
C MET A 196 -15.85 6.66 -10.61
N VAL A 197 -14.64 7.06 -10.17
CA VAL A 197 -14.39 8.36 -9.52
C VAL A 197 -14.72 9.51 -10.49
N TYR A 198 -14.31 9.39 -11.75
CA TYR A 198 -14.66 10.35 -12.80
C TYR A 198 -16.18 10.42 -13.00
N LYS A 199 -16.84 9.28 -13.18
CA LYS A 199 -18.29 9.20 -13.39
C LYS A 199 -19.11 9.77 -12.22
N LYS A 200 -18.66 9.55 -10.98
CA LYS A 200 -19.27 10.13 -9.77
C LYS A 200 -18.98 11.64 -9.61
N ASN A 201 -18.23 12.26 -10.51
CA ASN A 201 -17.82 13.66 -10.45
C ASN A 201 -17.07 14.03 -9.15
N CYS A 202 -16.36 13.09 -8.54
CA CYS A 202 -15.64 13.33 -7.30
C CYS A 202 -14.47 14.34 -7.43
N TYR A 203 -14.10 14.71 -8.66
CA TYR A 203 -13.11 15.75 -8.93
C TYR A 203 -13.68 17.19 -8.92
N LYS A 204 -15.00 17.36 -9.02
CA LYS A 204 -15.62 18.70 -9.12
C LYS A 204 -15.67 19.42 -7.78
N ASN A 205 -15.93 18.66 -6.72
CA ASN A 205 -15.98 19.16 -5.37
C ASN A 205 -14.69 18.76 -4.69
N LEU A 206 -13.96 19.76 -4.18
CA LEU A 206 -13.08 19.73 -3.00
C LEU A 206 -11.59 20.03 -3.25
N GLN A 207 -11.18 21.21 -2.79
CA GLN A 207 -9.91 21.39 -2.11
C GLN A 207 -10.15 21.14 -0.61
N ILE A 208 -10.01 19.90 -0.14
CA ILE A 208 -9.91 19.64 1.30
C ILE A 208 -8.43 19.59 1.61
N TYR A 209 -8.00 20.45 2.53
CA TYR A 209 -6.68 20.37 3.13
C TYR A 209 -6.76 19.37 4.30
N PRO A 210 -6.21 18.15 4.17
CA PRO A 210 -6.21 17.20 5.27
C PRO A 210 -5.43 17.81 6.43
N LYS A 211 -6.05 17.86 7.61
CA LYS A 211 -5.38 18.28 8.84
C LYS A 211 -4.88 17.04 9.56
N PHE A 212 -3.60 17.04 9.90
CA PHE A 212 -3.02 15.98 10.69
C PHE A 212 -3.47 16.10 12.16
N VAL A 213 -4.25 15.14 12.64
CA VAL A 213 -4.71 15.09 14.02
C VAL A 213 -4.61 13.65 14.53
N ILE A 214 -3.75 13.43 15.52
CA ILE A 214 -3.61 12.12 16.16
C ILE A 214 -4.73 11.98 17.19
N LYS A 215 -5.67 11.06 16.94
CA LYS A 215 -6.73 10.68 17.89
C LYS A 215 -6.38 9.36 18.59
N PRO A 216 -6.79 9.12 19.85
CA PRO A 216 -6.59 7.82 20.49
C PRO A 216 -7.13 6.65 19.65
N THR A 217 -8.27 6.85 18.99
CA THR A 217 -8.87 5.87 18.07
C THR A 217 -7.94 5.55 16.89
N SER A 218 -7.31 6.56 16.28
CA SER A 218 -6.36 6.36 15.18
C SER A 218 -5.10 5.60 15.61
N VAL A 219 -4.64 5.81 16.85
CA VAL A 219 -3.49 5.10 17.41
C VAL A 219 -3.82 3.62 17.62
N ILE A 220 -4.91 3.33 18.33
CA ILE A 220 -5.35 1.95 18.58
C ILE A 220 -5.56 1.21 17.25
N PHE A 221 -6.26 1.87 16.32
CA PHE A 221 -6.53 1.31 15.01
C PHE A 221 -5.27 1.00 14.20
N GLY A 222 -4.35 1.96 14.13
CA GLY A 222 -3.10 1.81 13.40
C GLY A 222 -2.20 0.73 13.99
N ILE A 223 -2.14 0.58 15.32
CA ILE A 223 -1.40 -0.50 15.98
C ILE A 223 -1.99 -1.86 15.64
N ILE A 224 -3.30 -2.04 15.85
CA ILE A 224 -3.96 -3.33 15.61
C ILE A 224 -3.79 -3.75 14.15
N LEU A 225 -4.13 -2.86 13.21
CA LEU A 225 -3.98 -3.16 11.78
C LEU A 225 -2.51 -3.37 11.39
N GLY A 226 -1.58 -2.58 11.92
CA GLY A 226 -0.16 -2.72 11.59
C GLY A 226 0.41 -4.07 11.99
N LEU A 227 0.00 -4.57 13.17
CA LEU A 227 0.42 -5.88 13.66
C LEU A 227 -0.22 -7.03 12.86
N ILE A 228 -1.46 -6.87 12.41
CA ILE A 228 -2.13 -7.84 11.51
C ILE A 228 -1.42 -7.89 10.15
N VAL A 229 -1.17 -6.73 9.55
CA VAL A 229 -0.53 -6.60 8.22
C VAL A 229 0.93 -7.04 8.25
N SER A 230 1.60 -6.94 9.39
CA SER A 230 2.95 -7.47 9.51
C SER A 230 3.01 -8.97 9.77
N ASN A 231 1.86 -9.63 9.96
CA ASN A 231 1.76 -10.99 10.46
C ASN A 231 2.43 -11.18 11.83
N ASP A 232 2.64 -10.10 12.58
CA ASP A 232 3.08 -10.17 13.98
C ASP A 232 1.95 -10.71 14.87
N ILE A 233 0.69 -10.48 14.47
CA ILE A 233 -0.52 -11.16 14.96
C ILE A 233 -1.05 -12.05 13.84
N GLN A 234 -1.18 -13.36 14.12
CA GLN A 234 -1.87 -14.30 13.24
C GLN A 234 -3.37 -14.22 13.52
N ILE A 235 -4.16 -13.98 12.48
CA ILE A 235 -5.63 -14.09 12.47
C ILE A 235 -6.02 -15.34 11.71
#